data_AF-A0A354B350-F1
#
_entry.id   AF-A0A354B350-F1
#
_cell.length_a   1.000
_cell.length_b   1.000
_cell.length_c   1.000
_cell.angle_alpha   90.00
_cell.angle_beta   90.00
_cell.angle_gamma   90.00
#
_symmetry.space_group_name_H-M   'P 1'
#
loop_
_entity.id
_entity.type
_entity.pdbx_description
1 polymer ?
#
loop_
_entity_poly.entity_id
_entity_poly.type
_entity_poly.pdbx_seq_one_letter_code
_entity_poly.pdbx_strand_id
1 'polypeptide(L)'
;TGEKSNNGVFNASVAGSIAAIDAGENGATQVTITGADGSSVTDTVPAGPSLIVAVGDSVAAGAPLTNDPNVGGFGQLDAEVVLQNPVRIYGMLAFFAAIAMAQILLVLKKRQVEKVQAAEGI
;
A
#
# COMPACT_ATOMS: atom_id res chain seq x y z
N THR A 1 -17.98 16.09 -3.00
CA THR A 1 -19.28 15.88 -3.66
C THR A 1 -19.64 14.41 -3.79
N GLY A 2 -18.68 13.46 -3.74
CA GLY A 2 -18.97 12.02 -3.81
C GLY A 2 -19.05 11.47 -5.25
N GLU A 3 -18.81 12.33 -6.24
CA GLU A 3 -18.77 11.96 -7.66
C GLU A 3 -17.53 11.11 -7.98
N LYS A 4 -17.70 10.18 -8.93
CA LYS A 4 -16.60 9.33 -9.42
C LYS A 4 -15.58 10.18 -10.20
N SER A 5 -14.30 9.86 -10.06
CA SER A 5 -13.25 10.40 -10.94
C SER A 5 -13.20 9.63 -12.26
N ASN A 6 -12.44 10.14 -13.23
CA ASN A 6 -12.17 9.47 -14.49
C ASN A 6 -11.15 8.32 -14.39
N ASN A 7 -10.66 7.98 -13.19
CA ASN A 7 -9.71 6.88 -12.95
C ASN A 7 -10.39 5.70 -12.27
N GLY A 8 -11.54 5.29 -12.79
CA GLY A 8 -12.30 4.15 -12.32
C GLY A 8 -13.28 3.66 -13.40
N VAL A 9 -13.95 2.55 -13.10
CA VAL A 9 -14.89 1.93 -14.04
C VAL A 9 -16.23 2.68 -14.02
N PHE A 10 -16.75 2.93 -15.23
CA PHE A 10 -18.09 3.44 -15.46
C PHE A 10 -19.01 2.27 -15.84
N ASN A 11 -20.17 2.22 -15.19
CA ASN A 11 -21.10 1.10 -15.26
C ASN A 11 -22.42 1.58 -15.88
N ALA A 12 -23.12 0.68 -16.56
CA ALA A 12 -24.45 0.92 -17.10
C ALA A 12 -25.44 1.23 -15.97
N SER A 13 -26.17 2.34 -16.07
CA SER A 13 -27.18 2.72 -15.08
C SER A 13 -28.41 1.79 -15.13
N VAL A 14 -28.73 1.26 -16.31
CA VAL A 14 -29.88 0.38 -16.54
C VAL A 14 -29.52 -0.82 -17.41
N ALA A 15 -30.33 -1.87 -17.34
CA ALA A 15 -30.22 -3.01 -18.25
C ALA A 15 -30.88 -2.68 -19.59
N GLY A 16 -30.29 -3.09 -20.71
CA GLY A 16 -30.82 -2.79 -22.03
C GLY A 16 -29.86 -3.11 -23.16
N SER A 17 -30.14 -2.57 -24.34
CA SER A 17 -29.26 -2.60 -25.51
C SER A 17 -28.65 -1.23 -25.77
N ILE A 18 -27.39 -1.17 -26.16
CA ILE A 18 -26.71 0.09 -26.50
C ILE A 18 -27.22 0.60 -27.84
N ALA A 19 -27.93 1.73 -27.81
CA ALA A 19 -28.55 2.35 -28.97
C ALA A 19 -27.58 3.27 -29.73
N ALA A 20 -26.75 4.01 -29.01
CA ALA A 20 -25.80 4.96 -29.59
C ALA A 20 -24.60 5.18 -28.68
N ILE A 21 -23.46 5.51 -29.29
CA ILE A 21 -22.23 5.93 -28.63
C ILE A 21 -21.78 7.21 -29.34
N ASP A 22 -21.98 8.35 -28.70
CA ASP A 22 -21.71 9.66 -29.26
C ASP A 22 -20.56 10.36 -28.54
N ALA A 23 -19.77 11.15 -29.27
CA ALA A 23 -18.74 11.99 -28.67
C ALA A 23 -19.40 13.15 -27.89
N GLY A 24 -19.02 13.30 -26.62
CA GLY A 24 -19.41 14.42 -25.77
C GLY A 24 -18.35 15.52 -25.71
N GLU A 25 -18.58 16.51 -24.86
CA GLU A 25 -17.62 17.61 -24.64
C GLU A 25 -16.35 17.13 -23.92
N ASN A 26 -15.22 17.82 -24.18
CA ASN A 26 -13.93 17.56 -23.52
C ASN A 26 -13.42 16.10 -23.61
N GLY A 27 -13.77 15.40 -24.69
CA GLY A 27 -13.37 13.99 -24.90
C GLY A 27 -14.17 12.98 -24.09
N ALA A 28 -15.28 13.40 -23.47
CA ALA A 28 -16.25 12.48 -22.89
C ALA A 28 -16.97 11.68 -23.99
N THR A 29 -17.52 10.53 -23.63
CA THR A 29 -18.38 9.72 -24.50
C THR A 29 -19.74 9.53 -23.83
N GLN A 30 -20.81 9.68 -24.59
CA GLN A 30 -22.18 9.46 -24.15
C GLN A 30 -22.66 8.12 -24.68
N VAL A 31 -23.05 7.22 -23.78
CA VAL A 31 -23.58 5.89 -24.12
C VAL A 31 -25.08 5.90 -23.85
N THR A 32 -25.89 5.75 -24.89
CA THR A 32 -27.34 5.67 -24.75
C THR A 32 -27.77 4.21 -24.69
N ILE A 33 -28.44 3.84 -23.60
CA ILE A 33 -28.96 2.49 -23.35
C ILE A 33 -30.48 2.53 -23.45
N THR A 34 -31.05 1.67 -24.30
CA THR A 34 -32.50 1.47 -24.39
C THR A 34 -32.91 0.26 -23.57
N GLY A 35 -33.72 0.50 -22.54
CA GLY A 35 -34.28 -0.52 -21.66
C GLY A 35 -35.42 -1.30 -22.32
N ALA A 36 -35.79 -2.43 -21.69
CA ALA A 36 -36.88 -3.29 -22.17
C ALA A 36 -38.27 -2.63 -22.12
N ASP A 37 -38.42 -1.57 -21.33
CA ASP A 37 -39.60 -0.72 -21.22
C ASP A 37 -39.67 0.37 -22.31
N GLY A 38 -38.67 0.42 -23.20
CA GLY A 38 -38.54 1.44 -24.24
C GLY A 38 -37.98 2.78 -23.73
N SER A 39 -37.61 2.87 -22.45
CA SER A 39 -36.96 4.06 -21.91
C SER A 39 -35.49 4.12 -22.38
N SER A 40 -34.99 5.33 -22.65
CA SER A 40 -33.58 5.55 -23.01
C SER A 40 -32.89 6.33 -21.90
N VAL A 41 -31.76 5.81 -21.41
CA VAL A 41 -30.90 6.47 -20.42
C VAL A 41 -29.54 6.74 -21.06
N THR A 42 -29.00 7.95 -20.88
CA THR A 42 -27.67 8.31 -21.36
C THR A 42 -26.70 8.33 -20.19
N ASP A 43 -25.69 7.46 -20.26
CA ASP A 43 -24.58 7.40 -19.32
C ASP A 43 -23.38 8.15 -19.90
N THR A 44 -22.90 9.17 -19.18
CA THR A 44 -21.72 9.95 -19.59
C THR A 44 -20.45 9.35 -18.99
N VAL A 45 -19.53 8.96 -19.86
CA VAL A 45 -18.18 8.49 -19.51
C VAL A 45 -17.19 9.64 -19.77
N PRO A 46 -16.45 10.13 -18.76
CA PRO A 46 -15.43 11.17 -18.97
C PRO A 46 -14.22 10.64 -19.75
N ALA A 47 -13.37 11.54 -20.24
CA ALA A 47 -12.13 11.16 -20.91
C ALA A 47 -11.18 10.39 -19.97
N GLY A 48 -10.64 9.27 -20.45
CA GLY A 48 -9.66 8.44 -19.72
C GLY A 48 -9.91 6.93 -19.90
N PRO A 49 -10.99 6.38 -19.33
CA PRO A 49 -11.39 5.00 -19.55
C PRO A 49 -11.78 4.75 -21.01
N SER A 50 -11.33 3.63 -21.57
CA SER A 50 -11.73 3.18 -22.92
C SER A 50 -13.01 2.34 -22.85
N LEU A 51 -13.92 2.55 -23.80
CA LEU A 51 -15.14 1.76 -23.93
C LEU A 51 -14.81 0.33 -24.37
N ILE A 52 -15.46 -0.65 -23.73
CA ILE A 52 -15.33 -2.08 -24.05
C ILE A 52 -16.59 -2.65 -24.70
N VAL A 53 -17.60 -1.80 -24.91
CA VAL A 53 -18.91 -2.15 -25.45
C VAL A 53 -19.15 -1.47 -26.80
N ALA A 54 -19.94 -2.09 -27.66
CA ALA A 54 -20.30 -1.59 -28.98
C ALA A 54 -21.81 -1.33 -29.11
N VAL A 55 -22.20 -0.55 -30.11
CA VAL A 55 -23.61 -0.34 -30.46
C VAL A 55 -24.25 -1.67 -30.82
N GLY A 56 -25.41 -1.96 -30.22
CA GLY A 56 -26.13 -3.23 -30.37
C GLY A 56 -25.84 -4.26 -29.28
N ASP A 57 -24.85 -4.05 -28.42
CA ASP A 57 -24.58 -4.95 -27.30
C ASP A 57 -25.70 -4.88 -26.24
N SER A 58 -26.03 -6.02 -25.66
CA SER A 58 -26.93 -6.09 -24.51
C SER A 58 -26.14 -6.08 -23.20
N VAL A 59 -26.47 -5.15 -22.31
CA VAL A 59 -25.80 -4.94 -21.02
C VAL A 59 -26.81 -5.07 -19.87
N ALA A 60 -26.37 -5.64 -18.75
CA ALA A 60 -27.15 -5.67 -17.52
C ALA A 60 -26.95 -4.37 -16.72
N ALA A 61 -27.89 -4.04 -15.83
CA ALA A 61 -27.72 -2.91 -14.91
C ALA A 61 -26.47 -3.16 -14.03
N GLY A 62 -25.59 -2.15 -13.95
CA GLY A 62 -24.31 -2.25 -13.25
C GLY A 62 -23.20 -2.93 -14.04
N ALA A 63 -23.43 -3.41 -15.27
CA ALA A 63 -22.37 -3.97 -16.11
C ALA A 63 -21.33 -2.89 -16.49
N PRO A 64 -20.03 -3.22 -16.56
CA PRO A 64 -18.99 -2.26 -16.93
C PRO A 64 -19.12 -1.84 -18.39
N LEU A 65 -19.17 -0.53 -18.65
CA LEU A 65 -19.12 0.05 -20.00
C LEU A 65 -17.68 0.30 -20.45
N THR A 66 -16.77 0.48 -19.50
CA THR A 66 -15.36 0.81 -19.75
C THR A 66 -14.41 -0.19 -19.12
N ASN A 67 -13.16 -0.21 -19.57
CA ASN A 67 -12.08 -0.85 -18.83
C ASN A 67 -11.79 -0.10 -17.52
N ASP A 68 -11.01 -0.73 -16.64
CA ASP A 68 -10.41 -0.05 -15.50
C ASP A 68 -9.07 0.58 -15.94
N PRO A 69 -8.96 1.92 -16.03
CA PRO A 69 -7.70 2.58 -16.38
C PRO A 69 -6.72 2.65 -15.20
N ASN A 70 -7.15 2.31 -13.97
CA ASN A 70 -6.33 2.48 -12.79
C ASN A 70 -5.20 1.45 -12.74
N VAL A 71 -3.96 1.93 -12.92
CA VAL A 71 -2.72 1.14 -12.75
C VAL A 71 -2.04 1.38 -11.39
N GLY A 72 -2.69 2.15 -10.51
CA GLY A 72 -2.23 2.39 -9.15
C GLY A 72 -2.80 1.38 -8.15
N GLY A 73 -2.45 1.56 -6.88
CA GLY A 73 -2.97 0.76 -5.79
C GLY A 73 -2.63 1.40 -4.45
N PHE A 74 -3.52 1.25 -3.48
CA PHE A 74 -3.22 1.68 -2.11
C PHE A 74 -2.57 0.52 -1.36
N GLY A 75 -1.34 0.72 -0.89
CA GLY A 75 -0.60 -0.22 -0.06
C GLY A 75 -0.38 0.37 1.34
N GLN A 76 -0.52 -0.47 2.37
CA GLN A 76 -0.25 -0.10 3.76
C GLN A 76 0.96 -0.88 4.27
N LEU A 77 1.77 -0.22 5.08
CA LEU A 77 2.93 -0.80 5.76
C LEU A 77 2.94 -0.28 7.19
N ASP A 78 3.05 -1.20 8.15
CA ASP A 78 3.31 -0.87 9.54
C ASP A 78 4.82 -0.85 9.79
N ALA A 79 5.30 0.12 10.56
CA ALA A 79 6.69 0.23 10.96
C ALA A 79 6.80 0.80 12.38
N GLU A 80 7.77 0.31 13.15
CA GLU A 80 8.08 0.86 14.46
C GLU A 80 9.29 1.79 14.43
N VAL A 81 9.28 2.79 15.31
CA VAL A 81 10.42 3.65 15.59
C VAL A 81 10.64 3.72 17.09
N VAL A 82 11.89 3.58 17.53
CA VAL A 82 12.24 3.72 18.94
C VAL A 82 12.84 5.10 19.18
N LEU A 83 12.13 5.94 19.93
CA LEU A 83 12.65 7.23 20.36
C LEU A 83 13.68 7.02 21.49
N GLN A 84 14.97 7.13 21.16
CA GLN A 84 16.06 6.88 22.10
C GLN A 84 16.55 8.17 22.79
N ASN A 85 16.85 8.05 24.08
CA ASN A 85 17.59 9.07 24.82
C ASN A 85 19.09 8.70 24.79
N PRO A 86 19.99 9.58 24.29
CA PRO A 86 21.42 9.27 24.17
C PRO A 86 22.09 8.97 25.52
N VAL A 87 21.56 9.48 26.62
CA VAL A 87 22.05 9.21 27.98
C VAL A 87 21.96 7.72 28.32
N ARG A 88 20.94 6.99 27.81
CA ARG A 88 20.85 5.53 27.99
C ARG A 88 22.01 4.80 27.33
N ILE A 89 22.43 5.26 26.15
CA ILE A 89 23.55 4.69 25.41
C ILE A 89 24.86 4.97 26.12
N TYR A 90 25.07 6.19 26.62
CA TYR A 90 26.26 6.53 27.42
C TYR A 90 26.37 5.66 28.68
N GLY A 91 25.26 5.47 29.40
CA GLY A 91 25.22 4.57 30.56
C GLY A 91 25.55 3.12 30.20
N MET A 92 24.99 2.62 29.09
CA MET A 92 25.28 1.27 28.57
C MET A 92 26.76 1.09 28.22
N LEU A 93 27.37 2.06 27.54
CA LEU A 93 28.78 1.99 27.17
C LEU A 93 29.71 2.04 28.39
N ALA A 94 29.42 2.89 29.36
CA ALA A 94 30.17 2.94 30.62
C ALA A 94 30.07 1.60 31.38
N PHE A 95 28.89 0.99 31.40
CA PHE A 95 28.68 -0.32 32.02
C PHE A 95 29.47 -1.42 31.31
N PHE A 96 29.49 -1.44 29.98
CA PHE A 96 30.29 -2.39 29.21
C PHE A 96 31.79 -2.24 29.48
N ALA A 97 32.30 -1.01 29.56
CA ALA A 97 33.69 -0.74 29.91
C ALA A 97 34.03 -1.26 31.33
N ALA A 98 33.14 -1.03 32.29
CA ALA A 98 33.31 -1.51 33.66
C ALA A 98 33.33 -3.04 33.74
N ILE A 99 32.42 -3.72 33.03
CA ILE A 99 32.40 -5.19 32.96
C ILE A 99 33.67 -5.72 32.33
N ALA A 100 34.09 -5.17 31.18
CA ALA A 100 35.29 -5.61 30.49
C ALA A 100 36.53 -5.46 31.39
N MET A 101 36.64 -4.33 32.10
CA MET A 101 37.72 -4.10 33.05
C MET A 101 37.69 -5.10 34.20
N ALA A 102 36.52 -5.35 34.81
CA ALA A 102 36.38 -6.33 35.89
C ALA A 102 36.79 -7.74 35.43
N GLN A 103 36.37 -8.16 34.24
CA GLN A 103 36.73 -9.45 33.66
C GLN A 103 38.25 -9.59 33.47
N ILE A 104 38.90 -8.56 32.92
CA ILE A 104 40.37 -8.56 32.76
C ILE A 104 41.06 -8.67 34.11
N LEU A 105 40.65 -7.87 35.10
CA LEU A 105 41.24 -7.89 36.43
C LEU A 105 41.07 -9.24 37.12
N LEU A 106 39.91 -9.88 36.99
CA LEU A 106 39.67 -11.22 37.54
C LEU A 106 40.59 -12.27 36.91
N VAL A 107 40.79 -12.23 35.59
CA VAL A 107 41.71 -13.14 34.90
C VAL A 107 43.15 -12.90 35.35
N LEU A 108 43.60 -11.65 35.40
CA LEU A 108 44.95 -11.30 35.87
C LEU A 108 45.16 -11.73 37.32
N LYS A 109 44.17 -11.52 38.19
CA LYS A 109 44.24 -11.93 39.59
C LYS A 109 44.32 -13.44 39.72
N LYS A 110 43.51 -14.18 38.96
CA LYS A 110 43.59 -15.65 38.89
C LYS A 110 45.00 -16.10 38.50
N ARG A 111 45.58 -15.53 37.44
CA ARG A 111 46.96 -15.85 37.01
C ARG A 111 48.01 -15.54 38.07
N GLN A 112 47.84 -14.46 38.83
CA GLN A 112 48.73 -14.12 39.93
C GLN A 112 48.68 -15.18 41.04
N VAL A 113 47.48 -15.62 41.42
CA VAL A 113 47.29 -16.66 42.46
C VAL A 113 47.88 -18.00 42.02
N GLU A 114 47.63 -18.41 40.77
CA GLU A 114 48.20 -19.64 40.19
C GLU A 114 49.75 -19.66 40.28
N LYS A 115 50.41 -18.51 40.07
CA LYS A 115 51.87 -18.41 40.19
C LYS A 115 52.38 -18.58 41.62
N VAL A 116 51.65 -18.03 42.61
CA VAL A 116 52.04 -18.16 44.02
C VAL A 116 51.87 -19.60 44.49
N GLN A 117 50.75 -20.24 44.15
CA GLN A 117 50.48 -21.65 44.45
C GLN A 117 51.59 -22.56 43.92
N ALA A 118 52.02 -22.34 42.66
CA ALA A 118 53.12 -23.08 42.06
C ALA A 118 54.47 -22.90 42.79
N ALA A 119 54.73 -21.74 43.39
CA ALA A 119 55.94 -21.47 44.17
C ALA A 119 55.89 -22.06 45.58
N GLU A 120 54.69 -22.11 46.19
CA GLU A 120 54.44 -22.71 47.51
C GLU A 120 54.34 -24.24 47.44
N GLY A 121 54.35 -24.83 46.24
CA GLY A 121 54.33 -26.28 46.03
C GLY A 121 53.00 -26.95 46.35
N ILE A 122 51.90 -26.18 46.29
CA ILE A 122 50.51 -26.65 46.46
C ILE A 122 49.85 -26.77 45.08
#